data_AF-A0A7J9ADL3-F1
#
_entry.id   AF-A0A7J9ADL3-F1
#
_cell.length_a   1.000
_cell.length_b   1.000
_cell.length_c   1.000
_cell.angle_alpha   90.00
_cell.angle_beta   90.00
_cell.angle_gamma   90.00
#
_symmetry.space_group_name_H-M   'P 1'
#
loop_
_entity.id
_entity.type
_entity.pdbx_description
1 polymer ?
#
loop_
_entity_poly.entity_id
_entity_poly.type
_entity_poly.pdbx_seq_one_letter_code
_entity_poly.pdbx_strand_id
1 'polypeptide(L)'
;MLLFGGVQVVMSQIPDFHNMEWLSVVAAIMSFTYSFIGFGLGFAQVIENGRIQGSITGVPADSVADKLWLAFQALGDIAFAYPYSIILLEIQDTLKSPPPENKTMKTASMIAIFVTTFFYLCCGCFGYAAFGNNTPGNLLTGFGFYEPYWLIDFANACIVLHLVGGY
;
A
#
# COMPACT_ATOMS: atom_id res chain seq x y z
N MET A 1 0.06 16.72 -9.99
CA MET A 1 0.81 17.41 -8.93
C MET A 1 0.14 18.68 -8.44
N LEU A 2 -0.20 19.65 -9.32
CA LEU A 2 -0.87 20.89 -8.89
C LEU A 2 -2.24 20.68 -8.23
N LEU A 3 -3.09 19.80 -8.77
CA LEU A 3 -4.39 19.46 -8.16
C LEU A 3 -4.24 18.83 -6.77
N PHE A 4 -3.31 17.89 -6.63
CA PHE A 4 -3.02 17.25 -5.35
C PHE A 4 -2.51 18.27 -4.33
N GLY A 5 -1.56 19.13 -4.72
CA GLY A 5 -1.10 20.24 -3.89
C GLY A 5 -2.23 21.21 -3.49
N GLY A 6 -3.20 21.45 -4.36
CA GLY A 6 -4.39 22.24 -4.03
C GLY A 6 -5.26 21.57 -2.96
N VAL A 7 -5.52 20.27 -3.08
CA VAL A 7 -6.26 19.51 -2.05
C VAL A 7 -5.53 19.55 -0.72
N GLN A 8 -4.21 19.37 -0.75
CA GLN A 8 -3.34 19.46 0.42
C GLN A 8 -3.43 20.84 1.12
N VAL A 9 -3.38 21.95 0.37
CA VAL A 9 -3.56 23.31 0.94
C VAL A 9 -4.93 23.51 1.60
N VAL A 10 -5.98 22.89 1.06
CA VAL A 10 -7.32 22.93 1.67
C VAL A 10 -7.36 22.09 2.94
N MET A 11 -6.78 20.89 2.92
CA MET A 11 -6.78 19.98 4.06
C MET A 11 -5.92 20.51 5.23
N SER A 12 -4.90 21.35 4.99
CA SER A 12 -4.11 22.00 6.08
C SER A 12 -4.90 23.00 6.89
N GLN A 13 -6.06 23.42 6.40
CA GLN A 13 -6.92 24.30 7.19
C GLN A 13 -7.66 23.53 8.30
N ILE A 14 -7.52 22.20 8.37
CA ILE A 14 -8.09 21.40 9.45
C ILE A 14 -7.27 21.63 10.74
N PRO A 15 -7.89 22.05 11.86
CA PRO A 15 -7.14 22.62 12.99
C PRO A 15 -6.34 21.62 13.82
N ASP A 16 -6.80 20.37 13.91
CA ASP A 16 -6.20 19.35 14.78
C ASP A 16 -6.47 17.92 14.28
N PHE A 17 -5.71 16.96 14.82
CA PHE A 17 -5.83 15.52 14.51
C PHE A 17 -7.20 14.93 14.84
N HIS A 18 -7.93 15.50 15.81
CA HIS A 18 -9.24 14.99 16.19
C HIS A 18 -10.29 15.31 15.12
N ASN A 19 -10.21 16.49 14.52
CA ASN A 19 -11.02 16.88 13.37
C ASN A 19 -10.63 16.13 12.09
N MET A 20 -9.46 15.47 12.05
CA MET A 20 -9.03 14.57 10.96
C MET A 20 -9.42 13.10 11.17
N GLU A 21 -10.02 12.73 12.30
CA GLU A 21 -10.35 11.33 12.60
C GLU A 21 -11.23 10.71 11.51
N TRP A 22 -12.28 11.41 11.08
CA TRP A 22 -13.18 10.93 10.03
C TRP A 22 -12.45 10.74 8.69
N LEU A 23 -11.50 11.62 8.37
CA LEU A 23 -10.70 11.55 7.14
C LEU A 23 -9.77 10.33 7.18
N SER A 24 -9.14 10.07 8.33
CA SER A 24 -8.32 8.87 8.59
C SER A 24 -9.14 7.59 8.44
N VAL A 25 -10.36 7.56 8.97
CA VAL A 25 -11.27 6.39 8.85
C VAL A 25 -11.64 6.14 7.38
N VAL A 26 -12.02 7.19 6.65
CA VAL A 26 -12.33 7.06 5.21
C VAL A 26 -11.11 6.58 4.44
N ALA A 27 -9.93 7.17 4.68
CA ALA A 27 -8.70 6.78 4.02
C ALA A 27 -8.32 5.32 4.32
N ALA A 28 -8.53 4.85 5.55
CA ALA A 28 -8.31 3.45 5.92
C ALA A 28 -9.27 2.51 5.15
N ILE A 29 -10.57 2.83 5.10
CA ILE A 29 -11.56 2.05 4.33
C ILE A 29 -11.16 1.98 2.85
N MET A 30 -10.78 3.13 2.27
CA MET A 30 -10.31 3.17 0.88
C MET A 30 -9.05 2.31 0.68
N SER A 31 -8.12 2.32 1.66
CA SER A 31 -6.89 1.51 1.64
C SER A 31 -7.17 0.01 1.59
N PHE A 32 -8.00 -0.47 2.51
CA PHE A 32 -8.43 -1.86 2.51
C PHE A 32 -9.14 -2.20 1.21
N THR A 33 -10.04 -1.35 0.74
CA THR A 33 -10.85 -1.59 -0.47
C THR A 33 -9.97 -1.82 -1.70
N TYR A 34 -9.06 -0.89 -2.03
CA TYR A 34 -8.21 -1.09 -3.21
C TYR A 34 -7.23 -2.24 -3.03
N SER A 35 -6.76 -2.52 -1.79
CA SER A 35 -5.83 -3.61 -1.52
C SER A 35 -6.49 -4.98 -1.71
N PHE A 36 -7.73 -5.14 -1.22
CA PHE A 36 -8.55 -6.33 -1.46
C PHE A 36 -8.82 -6.57 -2.94
N ILE A 37 -9.15 -5.49 -3.69
CA ILE A 37 -9.34 -5.59 -5.14
C ILE A 37 -8.03 -6.01 -5.81
N GLY A 38 -6.90 -5.36 -5.49
CA GLY A 38 -5.61 -5.62 -6.10
C GLY A 38 -5.13 -7.05 -5.92
N PHE A 39 -5.08 -7.57 -4.68
CA PHE A 39 -4.67 -8.96 -4.48
C PHE A 39 -5.73 -9.95 -4.95
N GLY A 40 -7.03 -9.62 -4.85
CA GLY A 40 -8.11 -10.48 -5.31
C GLY A 40 -8.06 -10.73 -6.82
N LEU A 41 -7.82 -9.67 -7.60
CA LEU A 41 -7.57 -9.75 -9.04
C LEU A 41 -6.28 -10.54 -9.34
N GLY A 42 -5.21 -10.31 -8.58
CA GLY A 42 -3.98 -11.11 -8.70
C GLY A 42 -4.21 -12.59 -8.47
N PHE A 43 -4.97 -12.95 -7.44
CA PHE A 43 -5.33 -14.32 -7.15
C PHE A 43 -6.19 -14.94 -8.27
N ALA A 44 -7.19 -14.22 -8.76
CA ALA A 44 -8.02 -14.66 -9.87
C ALA A 44 -7.19 -14.91 -11.14
N GLN A 45 -6.26 -14.02 -11.45
CA GLN A 45 -5.35 -14.16 -12.59
C GLN A 45 -4.42 -15.38 -12.46
N VAL A 46 -3.96 -15.70 -11.25
CA VAL A 46 -3.17 -16.92 -11.01
C VAL A 46 -3.98 -18.18 -11.32
N ILE A 47 -5.27 -18.20 -10.93
CA ILE A 47 -6.18 -19.32 -11.25
C ILE A 47 -6.40 -19.40 -12.76
N GLU A 48 -6.70 -18.29 -13.42
CA GLU A 48 -6.93 -18.23 -14.86
C GLU A 48 -5.71 -18.70 -15.66
N ASN A 49 -4.51 -18.28 -15.26
CA ASN A 49 -3.26 -18.71 -15.87
C ASN A 49 -3.01 -20.23 -15.74
N GLY A 50 -3.60 -20.88 -14.73
CA GLY A 50 -3.38 -22.29 -14.41
C GLY A 50 -1.94 -22.62 -13.98
N ARG A 51 -1.09 -21.61 -13.80
CA ARG A 51 0.32 -21.74 -13.42
C ARG A 51 0.84 -20.46 -12.75
N ILE A 52 1.91 -20.61 -11.98
CA ILE A 52 2.66 -19.48 -11.41
C ILE A 52 3.64 -18.97 -12.48
N GLN A 53 3.52 -17.70 -12.88
CA GLN A 53 4.41 -17.07 -13.87
C GLN A 53 5.73 -16.60 -13.25
N GLY A 54 5.75 -16.33 -11.94
CA GLY A 54 6.94 -15.94 -11.20
C GLY A 54 7.97 -17.07 -11.03
N SER A 55 9.25 -16.70 -10.96
CA SER A 55 10.36 -17.62 -10.66
C SER A 55 10.96 -17.35 -9.28
N ILE A 56 11.56 -18.37 -8.66
CA ILE A 56 12.31 -18.24 -7.39
C ILE A 56 13.56 -17.35 -7.57
N THR A 57 14.14 -17.35 -8.78
CA THR A 57 15.34 -16.56 -9.09
C THR A 57 15.02 -15.07 -9.31
N GLY A 58 13.75 -14.67 -9.41
CA GLY A 58 13.36 -13.29 -9.65
C GLY A 58 13.66 -12.81 -11.07
N VAL A 59 13.63 -11.49 -11.24
CA VAL A 59 13.90 -10.81 -12.52
C VAL A 59 15.32 -11.10 -13.02
N PRO A 60 15.53 -11.60 -14.25
CA PRO A 60 16.87 -11.84 -14.79
C PRO A 60 17.65 -10.53 -14.93
N ALA A 61 18.97 -10.60 -14.84
CA ALA A 61 19.86 -9.46 -15.01
C ALA A 61 21.12 -9.88 -15.78
N ASP A 62 21.70 -8.94 -16.53
CA ASP A 62 22.84 -9.20 -17.41
C ASP A 62 24.14 -9.46 -16.65
N SER A 63 24.25 -8.95 -15.42
CA SER A 63 25.41 -9.16 -14.56
C SER A 63 25.01 -9.42 -13.10
N VAL A 64 25.95 -9.97 -12.32
CA VAL A 64 25.79 -10.15 -10.87
C VAL A 64 25.63 -8.81 -10.16
N ALA A 65 26.33 -7.76 -10.63
CA ALA A 65 26.22 -6.43 -10.05
C ALA A 65 24.81 -5.84 -10.25
N ASP A 66 24.25 -5.97 -11.45
CA ASP A 66 22.88 -5.51 -11.74
C ASP A 66 21.85 -6.29 -10.94
N LYS A 67 22.06 -7.61 -10.77
CA LYS A 67 21.21 -8.46 -9.94
C LYS A 67 21.21 -8.01 -8.48
N LEU A 68 22.38 -7.69 -7.94
CA LEU A 68 22.52 -7.14 -6.58
C LEU A 68 21.87 -5.76 -6.46
N TRP A 69 22.01 -4.91 -7.48
CA TRP A 69 21.39 -3.60 -7.51
C TRP A 69 19.86 -3.69 -7.45
N LEU A 70 19.25 -4.55 -8.28
CA LEU A 70 17.81 -4.80 -8.26
C LEU A 70 17.33 -5.33 -6.89
N ALA A 71 18.12 -6.18 -6.23
CA ALA A 71 17.80 -6.66 -4.89
C ALA A 71 17.83 -5.54 -3.85
N PHE A 72 18.82 -4.64 -3.89
CA PHE A 72 18.88 -3.47 -3.01
C PHE A 72 17.77 -2.47 -3.30
N GLN A 73 17.41 -2.27 -4.56
CA GLN A 73 16.27 -1.44 -4.93
C GLN A 73 14.98 -1.98 -4.33
N ALA A 74 14.73 -3.29 -4.46
CA ALA A 74 13.56 -3.92 -3.85
C ALA A 74 13.54 -3.78 -2.31
N LEU A 75 14.70 -3.90 -1.65
CA LEU A 75 14.81 -3.64 -0.21
C LEU A 75 14.52 -2.17 0.14
N GLY A 76 14.97 -1.23 -0.69
CA GLY A 76 14.67 0.20 -0.58
C GLY A 76 13.18 0.49 -0.72
N ASP A 77 12.52 -0.13 -1.70
CA ASP A 77 11.07 0.00 -1.91
C ASP A 77 10.27 -0.55 -0.73
N ILE A 78 10.70 -1.68 -0.15
CA ILE A 78 10.10 -2.23 1.08
C ILE A 78 10.29 -1.24 2.24
N ALA A 79 11.49 -0.70 2.43
CA ALA A 79 11.75 0.26 3.51
C ALA A 79 10.90 1.55 3.35
N PHE A 80 10.77 2.05 2.12
CA PHE A 80 9.98 3.23 1.80
C PHE A 80 8.47 3.02 2.06
N ALA A 81 8.00 1.78 2.00
CA ALA A 81 6.59 1.44 2.26
C ALA A 81 6.18 1.51 3.75
N TYR A 82 7.12 1.74 4.68
CA TYR A 82 6.85 1.91 6.12
C TYR A 82 7.29 3.30 6.66
N PRO A 83 6.76 4.43 6.12
CA PRO A 83 7.16 5.77 6.55
C PRO A 83 6.58 6.20 7.91
N TYR A 84 5.72 5.36 8.52
CA TYR A 84 4.99 5.71 9.75
C TYR A 84 5.91 6.01 10.95
N SER A 85 7.16 5.54 10.92
CA SER A 85 8.16 5.79 11.96
C SER A 85 8.45 7.28 12.16
N ILE A 86 8.27 8.10 11.11
CA ILE A 86 8.49 9.55 11.15
C ILE A 86 7.46 10.23 12.05
N ILE A 87 6.20 9.79 11.99
CA ILE A 87 5.07 10.39 12.71
C ILE A 87 4.68 9.63 13.98
N LEU A 88 5.41 8.56 14.32
CA LEU A 88 5.07 7.66 15.43
C LEU A 88 5.00 8.39 16.77
N LEU A 89 5.99 9.25 17.05
CA LEU A 89 6.07 9.98 18.31
C LEU A 89 4.96 11.05 18.42
N GLU A 90 4.62 11.68 17.30
CA GLU A 90 3.54 12.67 17.23
C GLU A 90 2.18 12.02 17.50
N ILE A 91 1.92 10.84 16.92
CA ILE A 91 0.70 10.07 17.22
C ILE A 91 0.69 9.65 18.70
N GLN A 92 1.82 9.17 19.23
CA GLN A 92 1.90 8.72 20.62
C GLN A 92 1.55 9.84 21.61
N ASP A 93 2.00 11.07 21.36
CA ASP A 93 1.73 12.25 22.21
C ASP A 93 0.23 12.62 22.28
N THR A 94 -0.58 12.18 21.31
CA THR A 94 -2.04 12.40 21.31
C THR A 94 -2.84 11.37 22.12
N LEU A 95 -2.21 10.27 22.52
CA LEU A 95 -2.92 9.16 23.18
C LEU A 95 -3.27 9.53 24.62
N LYS A 96 -4.47 9.16 25.07
CA LYS A 96 -4.92 9.40 26.44
C LYS A 96 -4.39 8.31 27.38
N SER A 97 -3.88 8.72 28.53
CA SER A 97 -3.58 7.85 29.66
C SER A 97 -4.74 7.82 30.67
N PRO A 98 -5.08 6.70 31.33
CA PRO A 98 -4.48 5.36 31.26
C PRO A 98 -5.08 4.44 30.17
N PRO A 99 -4.35 3.41 29.67
CA PRO A 99 -2.99 2.99 30.04
C PRO A 99 -1.90 3.89 29.44
N PRO A 100 -0.61 3.73 29.85
CA PRO A 100 0.49 4.52 29.30
C PRO A 100 0.51 4.52 27.76
N GLU A 101 0.69 5.70 27.17
CA GLU A 101 0.67 5.94 25.72
C GLU A 101 1.55 4.98 24.94
N ASN A 102 2.74 4.66 25.47
CA ASN A 102 3.67 3.72 24.84
C ASN A 102 3.11 2.28 24.72
N LYS A 103 2.25 1.84 25.64
CA LYS A 103 1.60 0.51 25.58
C LYS A 103 0.52 0.48 24.52
N THR A 104 -0.30 1.53 24.48
CA THR A 104 -1.34 1.69 23.45
C THR A 104 -0.69 1.81 22.07
N MET A 105 0.31 2.68 21.92
CA MET A 105 1.01 2.89 20.66
C MET A 105 1.75 1.63 20.18
N LYS A 106 2.40 0.89 21.09
CA LYS A 106 3.05 -0.38 20.73
C LYS A 106 2.06 -1.40 20.21
N THR A 107 0.90 -1.52 20.85
CA THR A 107 -0.16 -2.45 20.41
C THR A 107 -0.70 -2.05 19.05
N ALA A 108 -1.03 -0.77 18.86
CA ALA A 108 -1.49 -0.22 17.59
C ALA A 108 -0.46 -0.43 16.47
N SER A 109 0.81 -0.13 16.75
CA SER A 109 1.91 -0.30 15.78
C SER A 109 2.11 -1.76 15.38
N MET A 110 2.05 -2.70 16.32
CA MET A 110 2.17 -4.13 16.00
C MET A 110 1.03 -4.60 15.10
N ILE A 111 -0.21 -4.19 15.38
CA ILE A 111 -1.37 -4.51 14.54
C ILE A 111 -1.20 -3.90 13.15
N ALA A 112 -0.84 -2.60 13.08
CA ALA A 112 -0.64 -1.90 11.82
C ALA A 112 0.43 -2.57 10.95
N ILE A 113 1.61 -2.86 11.50
CA ILE A 113 2.68 -3.56 10.78
C ILE A 113 2.20 -4.93 10.28
N PHE A 114 1.54 -5.71 11.11
CA PHE A 114 1.07 -7.04 10.73
C PHE A 114 0.07 -6.97 9.57
N VAL A 115 -0.92 -6.09 9.67
CA VAL A 115 -1.94 -5.89 8.63
C VAL A 115 -1.29 -5.40 7.34
N THR A 116 -0.47 -4.36 7.40
CA THR A 116 0.21 -3.82 6.21
C THR A 116 1.11 -4.87 5.55
N THR A 117 1.88 -5.61 6.34
CA THR A 117 2.74 -6.70 5.84
C THR A 117 1.91 -7.77 5.13
N PHE A 118 0.78 -8.15 5.71
CA PHE A 118 -0.13 -9.13 5.11
C PHE A 118 -0.60 -8.68 3.73
N PHE A 119 -1.12 -7.45 3.60
CA PHE A 119 -1.60 -6.94 2.32
C PHE A 119 -0.48 -6.75 1.30
N TYR A 120 0.68 -6.24 1.69
CA TYR A 120 1.83 -6.10 0.81
C TYR A 120 2.33 -7.46 0.31
N LEU A 121 2.38 -8.46 1.17
CA LEU A 121 2.78 -9.80 0.79
C LEU A 121 1.73 -10.45 -0.12
N CYS A 122 0.43 -10.29 0.14
CA CYS A 122 -0.62 -10.76 -0.76
C CYS A 122 -0.53 -10.09 -2.14
N CYS A 123 -0.48 -8.76 -2.20
CA CYS A 123 -0.39 -8.03 -3.47
C CYS A 123 0.90 -8.38 -4.23
N GLY A 124 2.04 -8.41 -3.54
CA GLY A 124 3.34 -8.73 -4.13
C GLY A 124 3.43 -10.17 -4.63
N CYS A 125 3.05 -11.15 -3.79
CA CYS A 125 3.11 -12.57 -4.14
C CYS A 125 2.11 -12.93 -5.23
N PHE A 126 0.84 -12.51 -5.13
CA PHE A 126 -0.15 -12.83 -6.17
C PHE A 126 0.09 -12.05 -7.45
N GLY A 127 0.53 -10.79 -7.36
CA GLY A 127 0.94 -10.01 -8.53
C GLY A 127 2.11 -10.68 -9.26
N TYR A 128 3.15 -11.07 -8.53
CA TYR A 128 4.30 -11.77 -9.11
C TYR A 128 3.95 -13.17 -9.62
N ALA A 129 3.06 -13.89 -8.95
CA ALA A 129 2.56 -15.18 -9.44
C ALA A 129 1.70 -15.02 -10.71
N ALA A 130 0.95 -13.92 -10.83
CA ALA A 130 0.09 -13.62 -11.97
C ALA A 130 0.88 -13.15 -13.21
N PHE A 131 1.89 -12.31 -13.02
CA PHE A 131 2.56 -11.61 -14.13
C PHE A 131 4.06 -11.93 -14.27
N GLY A 132 4.68 -12.56 -13.27
CA GLY A 132 6.10 -12.90 -13.27
C GLY A 132 6.98 -11.66 -13.43
N ASN A 133 7.97 -11.73 -14.32
CA ASN A 133 8.88 -10.62 -14.58
C ASN A 133 8.21 -9.40 -15.23
N ASN A 134 6.98 -9.55 -15.73
CA ASN A 134 6.20 -8.45 -16.32
C ASN A 134 5.26 -7.79 -15.29
N THR A 135 5.46 -8.06 -13.99
CA THR A 135 4.65 -7.44 -12.94
C THR A 135 4.83 -5.93 -12.98
N PRO A 136 3.76 -5.15 -13.16
CA PRO A 136 3.86 -3.70 -13.20
C PRO A 136 4.09 -3.12 -11.80
N GLY A 137 4.76 -1.95 -11.74
CA GLY A 137 4.98 -1.25 -10.48
C GLY A 137 3.69 -0.81 -9.77
N ASN A 138 2.64 -0.50 -10.54
CA ASN A 138 1.26 -0.42 -10.02
C ASN A 138 0.51 -1.68 -10.45
N LEU A 139 0.24 -2.58 -9.48
CA LEU A 139 -0.42 -3.85 -9.72
C LEU A 139 -1.73 -3.72 -10.52
N LEU A 140 -2.52 -2.67 -10.28
CA LEU A 140 -3.81 -2.46 -10.94
C LEU A 140 -3.69 -2.22 -12.46
N THR A 141 -2.53 -1.73 -12.92
CA THR A 141 -2.31 -1.51 -14.37
C THR A 141 -2.13 -2.82 -15.13
N GLY A 142 -1.75 -3.90 -14.45
CA GLY A 142 -1.63 -5.23 -15.05
C GLY A 142 -2.99 -5.83 -15.42
N PHE A 143 -4.06 -5.30 -14.82
CA PHE A 143 -5.43 -5.73 -15.06
C PHE A 143 -6.18 -4.83 -16.04
N GLY A 144 -5.55 -3.88 -16.75
CA GLY A 144 -6.26 -2.86 -17.55
C GLY A 144 -7.31 -3.37 -18.56
N PHE A 145 -7.34 -4.68 -18.87
CA PHE A 145 -8.35 -5.34 -19.70
C PHE A 145 -9.26 -6.34 -18.95
N TYR A 146 -9.21 -6.37 -17.63
CA TYR A 146 -9.94 -7.32 -16.80
C TYR A 146 -11.42 -6.91 -16.77
N GLU A 147 -12.29 -7.82 -17.23
CA GLU A 147 -13.72 -7.62 -17.09
C GLU A 147 -14.13 -7.94 -15.64
N PRO A 148 -14.76 -6.99 -14.91
CA PRO A 148 -15.30 -5.73 -15.40
C PRO A 148 -14.42 -4.50 -15.12
N TYR A 149 -14.19 -3.68 -16.15
CA TYR A 149 -13.33 -2.47 -16.12
C TYR A 149 -13.64 -1.48 -14.98
N TRP A 150 -14.92 -1.35 -14.59
CA TRP A 150 -15.34 -0.44 -13.52
C TRP A 150 -14.68 -0.74 -12.18
N LEU A 151 -14.30 -2.01 -11.93
CA LEU A 151 -13.71 -2.41 -10.65
C LEU A 151 -12.31 -1.81 -10.48
N ILE A 152 -11.57 -1.68 -11.59
CA ILE A 152 -10.24 -1.07 -11.62
C ILE A 152 -10.37 0.45 -11.48
N ASP A 153 -11.33 1.05 -12.17
CA ASP A 153 -11.61 2.50 -12.04
C ASP A 153 -12.00 2.84 -10.59
N PHE A 154 -12.84 2.01 -9.97
CA PHE A 154 -13.22 2.15 -8.57
C PHE A 154 -12.01 2.01 -7.64
N ALA A 155 -11.15 1.01 -7.85
CA ALA A 155 -9.93 0.83 -7.06
C ALA A 155 -8.97 2.03 -7.20
N ASN A 156 -8.81 2.58 -8.40
CA ASN A 156 -8.03 3.79 -8.62
C ASN A 156 -8.65 5.02 -7.93
N ALA A 157 -9.99 5.15 -7.94
CA ALA A 157 -10.67 6.20 -7.19
C ALA A 157 -10.44 6.06 -5.68
N CYS A 158 -10.47 4.83 -5.14
CA CYS A 158 -10.11 4.55 -3.76
C CYS A 158 -8.66 4.95 -3.45
N ILE A 159 -7.69 4.67 -4.34
CA ILE A 159 -6.30 5.12 -4.15
C ILE A 159 -6.23 6.65 -4.05
N VAL A 160 -6.90 7.38 -4.95
CA VAL A 160 -6.93 8.85 -4.90
C VAL A 160 -7.49 9.33 -3.56
N LEU A 161 -8.62 8.80 -3.12
CA LEU A 161 -9.25 9.19 -1.85
C LEU A 161 -8.39 8.82 -0.62
N HIS A 162 -7.71 7.67 -0.66
CA HIS A 162 -6.77 7.27 0.37
C HIS A 162 -5.61 8.28 0.49
N LEU A 163 -5.03 8.67 -0.65
CA LEU A 163 -3.91 9.64 -0.69
C LEU A 163 -4.30 11.02 -0.18
N VAL A 164 -5.59 11.41 -0.28
CA VAL A 164 -6.08 12.66 0.32
C VAL A 164 -6.00 12.61 1.84
N GLY A 165 -6.27 11.47 2.47
CA GLY A 165 -6.15 11.32 3.92
C GLY A 165 -4.73 11.12 4.43
N GLY A 166 -3.75 10.95 3.52
CA GLY A 166 -2.33 10.95 3.85
C GLY A 166 -1.68 12.34 3.81
N TYR A 167 -2.48 13.41 3.72
CA TYR A 167 -2.03 14.79 3.89
C TYR A 167 -1.84 15.13 5.36
#